data_AF-A0A7U9RS70-F1
#
_entry.id   AF-A0A7U9RS70-F1
#
_cell.length_a   1.000
_cell.length_b   1.000
_cell.length_c   1.000
_cell.angle_alpha   90.00
_cell.angle_beta   90.00
_cell.angle_gamma   90.00
#
_symmetry.space_group_name_H-M   'P 1'
#
loop_
_entity.id
_entity.type
_entity.pdbx_description
1 polymer ?
#
loop_
_entity_poly.entity_id
_entity_poly.type
_entity_poly.pdbx_seq_one_letter_code
_entity_poly.pdbx_strand_id
1 'polypeptide(L)'
;MNFERGMRDKISNYIDIDSEFCIEMNICGAAVYDFCCFGIDQSGQLSDDRYMIFYNQEASPDNAIRFVSGENQGRFYINFSRLSSAIDRLVFTVSIDGNGTMGEISSHNFMLSQNNATKISMQLSGLDFQQEKAIICMEIYRKDVWRIAAVAKGFNGGLSALLAAYGGIEIKSETTNTEPRNPAPLPTTPSSPLSVSAPTIQKNREEELTQKIMGKISLSKDKANLEKHVVNLSKCVVNLSKENGVNLDSIRAKVVVVLDYSVSMRNLYINETIQHTIDRLVPLGLTFDDNGSIDVYLFQNDCRKMADLTLSNYEHYVDKVIFYSGYTMGGTQYAPVLNTIIEGCISVQPGLFGFGKKTVTTQAIVDDAEPTFILFITDGDNADKNQTDVIIRKSSGMNVFIQFIGIGYDLFGYLQQLDNLPGRVRDNTGFSNMKDLEKADDNELYQNILSQFSCWLRGQQ
;
A
#
# COMPACT_ATOMS: atom_id res chain seq x y z
N MET A 1 27.17 10.35 -27.30
CA MET A 1 28.28 9.37 -27.21
C MET A 1 27.66 7.99 -27.20
N ASN A 2 28.12 7.09 -28.07
CA ASN A 2 27.66 5.70 -28.05
C ASN A 2 28.55 4.92 -27.08
N PHE A 3 27.93 4.28 -26.10
CA PHE A 3 28.61 3.42 -25.13
C PHE A 3 28.51 1.97 -25.60
N GLU A 4 29.59 1.24 -25.39
CA GLU A 4 29.70 -0.19 -25.62
C GLU A 4 29.87 -0.94 -24.29
N ARG A 5 29.50 -2.21 -24.26
CA ARG A 5 29.66 -3.09 -23.09
C ARG A 5 31.08 -3.00 -22.53
N GLY A 6 31.19 -2.70 -21.24
CA GLY A 6 32.46 -2.55 -20.51
C GLY A 6 33.01 -1.13 -20.44
N MET A 7 32.48 -0.17 -21.22
CA MET A 7 32.95 1.23 -21.16
C MET A 7 32.63 1.89 -19.82
N ARG A 8 33.55 2.74 -19.34
CA ARG A 8 33.39 3.51 -18.10
C ARG A 8 33.97 4.90 -18.24
N ASP A 9 33.25 5.92 -17.79
CA ASP A 9 33.74 7.30 -17.84
C ASP A 9 33.17 8.17 -16.71
N LYS A 10 33.66 9.40 -16.56
CA LYS A 10 33.09 10.42 -15.67
C LYS A 10 31.76 10.91 -16.25
N ILE A 11 30.71 10.94 -15.43
CA ILE A 11 29.38 11.35 -15.93
C ILE A 11 29.35 12.85 -16.27
N SER A 12 30.16 13.65 -15.57
CA SER A 12 30.32 15.10 -15.80
C SER A 12 30.96 15.46 -17.14
N ASN A 13 31.49 14.50 -17.89
CA ASN A 13 31.92 14.74 -19.28
C ASN A 13 30.71 14.93 -20.23
N TYR A 14 29.51 14.52 -19.81
CA TYR A 14 28.33 14.42 -20.67
C TYR A 14 27.16 15.29 -20.21
N ILE A 15 27.02 15.50 -18.91
CA ILE A 15 25.94 16.27 -18.28
C ILE A 15 26.45 17.19 -17.17
N ASP A 16 25.67 18.20 -16.86
CA ASP A 16 25.77 18.95 -15.61
C ASP A 16 25.19 18.11 -14.46
N ILE A 17 26.01 17.81 -13.46
CA ILE A 17 25.63 16.93 -12.33
C ILE A 17 24.76 17.62 -11.29
N ASP A 18 24.72 18.95 -11.29
CA ASP A 18 23.92 19.75 -10.36
C ASP A 18 22.49 20.00 -10.89
N SER A 19 22.22 19.57 -12.12
CA SER A 19 20.95 19.70 -12.82
C SER A 19 20.28 18.33 -12.99
N GLU A 20 18.94 18.32 -13.06
CA GLU A 20 18.20 17.07 -13.34
C GLU A 20 18.58 16.52 -14.72
N PHE A 21 18.66 15.19 -14.83
CA PHE A 21 18.84 14.49 -16.09
C PHE A 21 17.91 13.27 -16.15
N CYS A 22 17.67 12.75 -17.34
CA CYS A 22 16.76 11.64 -17.58
C CYS A 22 17.50 10.44 -18.16
N ILE A 23 17.25 9.27 -17.58
CA ILE A 23 17.61 7.97 -18.14
C ILE A 23 16.37 7.33 -18.70
N GLU A 24 16.39 7.02 -19.98
CA GLU A 24 15.32 6.29 -20.66
C GLU A 24 15.82 4.89 -21.02
N MET A 25 15.00 3.90 -20.70
CA MET A 25 15.18 2.51 -21.05
C MET A 25 14.00 2.07 -21.90
N ASN A 26 14.25 1.45 -23.05
CA ASN A 26 13.22 0.95 -23.95
C ASN A 26 13.56 -0.48 -24.36
N ILE A 27 12.56 -1.36 -24.46
CA ILE A 27 12.70 -2.68 -25.07
C ILE A 27 11.71 -2.85 -26.21
N CYS A 28 12.17 -3.42 -27.32
CA CYS A 28 11.32 -3.96 -28.36
C CYS A 28 11.27 -5.49 -28.22
N GLY A 29 10.12 -6.01 -27.81
CA GLY A 29 9.83 -7.44 -27.72
C GLY A 29 8.41 -7.69 -27.22
N ALA A 30 8.02 -8.96 -27.15
CA ALA A 30 6.62 -9.37 -26.91
C ALA A 30 6.30 -9.73 -25.45
N ALA A 31 7.29 -9.68 -24.55
CA ALA A 31 7.11 -10.00 -23.15
C ALA A 31 6.66 -8.78 -22.34
N VAL A 32 6.36 -8.99 -21.05
CA VAL A 32 6.18 -7.92 -20.08
C VAL A 32 7.52 -7.60 -19.45
N TYR A 33 7.89 -6.32 -19.41
CA TYR A 33 9.21 -5.87 -18.95
C TYR A 33 9.09 -4.96 -17.72
N ASP A 34 9.84 -5.30 -16.67
CA ASP A 34 9.94 -4.48 -15.47
C ASP A 34 11.25 -3.68 -15.49
N PHE A 35 11.13 -2.36 -15.46
CA PHE A 35 12.26 -1.44 -15.41
C PHE A 35 12.48 -0.96 -13.97
N CYS A 36 13.71 -1.13 -13.47
CA CYS A 36 14.05 -0.76 -12.10
C CYS A 36 15.35 0.05 -12.03
N CYS A 37 15.45 0.88 -11.00
CA CYS A 37 16.67 1.55 -10.57
C CYS A 37 16.91 1.28 -9.08
N PHE A 38 18.08 0.75 -8.71
CA PHE A 38 18.43 0.47 -7.31
C PHE A 38 19.46 1.47 -6.79
N GLY A 39 19.19 2.12 -5.67
CA GLY A 39 20.16 2.91 -4.92
C GLY A 39 20.90 2.06 -3.90
N ILE A 40 22.17 1.84 -4.17
CA ILE A 40 23.08 0.96 -3.45
C ILE A 40 24.01 1.79 -2.55
N ASP A 41 24.21 1.32 -1.33
CA ASP A 41 25.09 1.92 -0.34
C ASP A 41 26.57 1.56 -0.52
N GLN A 42 27.41 2.05 0.39
CA GLN A 42 28.85 1.78 0.40
C GLN A 42 29.19 0.29 0.63
N SER A 43 28.29 -0.46 1.29
CA SER A 43 28.46 -1.90 1.52
C SER A 43 28.15 -2.75 0.28
N GLY A 44 27.63 -2.11 -0.77
CA GLY A 44 27.23 -2.78 -2.00
C GLY A 44 25.85 -3.43 -1.90
N GLN A 45 25.05 -3.05 -0.89
CA GLN A 45 23.68 -3.52 -0.69
C GLN A 45 22.69 -2.42 -1.05
N LEU A 46 21.43 -2.79 -1.29
CA LEU A 46 20.35 -1.82 -1.40
C LEU A 46 20.33 -0.96 -0.12
N SER A 47 20.51 0.35 -0.28
CA SER A 47 20.71 1.25 0.86
C SER A 47 19.47 1.33 1.76
N ASP A 48 18.30 1.28 1.13
CA ASP A 48 16.97 1.37 1.72
C ASP A 48 15.99 1.00 0.60
N ASP A 49 14.95 0.22 0.91
CA ASP A 49 13.98 -0.27 -0.07
C ASP A 49 13.30 0.89 -0.85
N ARG A 50 13.21 2.09 -0.26
CA ARG A 50 12.71 3.32 -0.92
C ARG A 50 13.60 3.81 -2.07
N TYR A 51 14.77 3.22 -2.25
CA TYR A 51 15.66 3.47 -3.38
C TYR A 51 15.62 2.37 -4.44
N MET A 52 14.70 1.41 -4.35
CA MET A 52 14.30 0.56 -5.47
C MET A 52 13.15 1.23 -6.23
N ILE A 53 13.46 1.95 -7.30
CA ILE A 53 12.48 2.75 -8.05
C ILE A 53 12.02 1.97 -9.28
N PHE A 54 10.71 1.82 -9.44
CA PHE A 54 10.06 1.06 -10.51
C PHE A 54 8.56 1.42 -10.58
N TYR A 55 7.74 0.72 -11.37
CA TYR A 55 6.35 1.09 -11.63
C TYR A 55 5.45 1.18 -10.37
N ASN A 56 5.75 0.46 -9.28
CA ASN A 56 4.97 0.55 -8.04
C ASN A 56 5.62 1.43 -6.95
N GLN A 57 6.81 1.98 -7.23
CA GLN A 57 7.49 2.94 -6.37
C GLN A 57 8.11 4.01 -7.26
N GLU A 58 7.27 4.95 -7.69
CA GLU A 58 7.62 5.91 -8.73
C GLU A 58 8.57 7.03 -8.26
N ALA A 59 8.91 7.11 -6.98
CA ALA A 59 9.83 8.13 -6.48
C ALA A 59 10.64 7.65 -5.26
N SER A 60 11.88 8.12 -5.18
CA SER A 60 12.72 7.99 -3.99
C SER A 60 12.40 9.08 -2.97
N PRO A 61 12.94 9.00 -1.72
CA PRO A 61 12.90 10.11 -0.78
C PRO A 61 13.41 11.41 -1.43
N ASP A 62 12.80 12.52 -1.01
CA ASP A 62 13.06 13.85 -1.54
C ASP A 62 12.90 13.98 -3.06
N ASN A 63 12.21 13.06 -3.75
CA ASN A 63 12.10 13.02 -5.21
C ASN A 63 13.47 13.10 -5.92
N ALA A 64 14.52 12.54 -5.31
CA ALA A 64 15.85 12.51 -5.91
C ALA A 64 15.89 11.66 -7.19
N ILE A 65 15.06 10.61 -7.25
CA ILE A 65 14.80 9.79 -8.42
C ILE A 65 13.29 9.73 -8.60
N ARG A 66 12.78 9.99 -9.81
CA ARG A 66 11.38 9.81 -10.18
C ARG A 66 11.28 8.91 -11.40
N PHE A 67 10.29 8.02 -11.42
CA PHE A 67 10.04 7.08 -12.50
C PHE A 67 8.73 7.39 -13.19
N VAL A 68 8.73 7.24 -14.51
CA VAL A 68 7.55 7.31 -15.35
C VAL A 68 7.55 6.09 -16.26
N SER A 69 6.51 5.28 -16.17
CA SER A 69 6.31 4.13 -17.02
C SER A 69 5.77 4.53 -18.40
N GLY A 70 6.07 3.72 -19.40
CA GLY A 70 5.52 3.80 -20.75
C GLY A 70 5.43 2.40 -21.36
N GLU A 71 4.84 2.28 -22.54
CA GLU A 71 4.74 1.01 -23.24
C GLU A 71 6.14 0.46 -23.57
N ASN A 72 6.52 -0.63 -22.92
CA ASN A 72 7.86 -1.22 -22.96
C ASN A 72 9.00 -0.19 -22.74
N GLN A 73 8.73 0.81 -21.90
CA GLN A 73 9.65 1.91 -21.65
C GLN A 73 9.61 2.34 -20.18
N GLY A 74 10.77 2.70 -19.64
CA GLY A 74 10.92 3.28 -18.31
C GLY A 74 11.78 4.53 -18.36
N ARG A 75 11.32 5.65 -17.78
CA ARG A 75 12.09 6.89 -17.66
C ARG A 75 12.38 7.21 -16.20
N PHE A 76 13.64 7.42 -15.87
CA PHE A 76 14.11 7.84 -14.56
C PHE A 76 14.64 9.27 -14.62
N TYR A 77 14.02 10.19 -13.91
CA TYR A 77 14.49 11.57 -13.71
C TYR A 77 15.29 11.63 -12.42
N ILE A 78 16.53 12.08 -12.49
CA ILE A 78 17.48 11.99 -11.37
C ILE A 78 18.07 13.37 -11.09
N ASN A 79 18.12 13.72 -9.80
CA ASN A 79 18.78 14.92 -9.29
C ASN A 79 19.76 14.54 -8.18
N PHE A 80 21.07 14.62 -8.45
CA PHE A 80 22.09 14.22 -7.47
C PHE A 80 22.15 15.14 -6.25
N SER A 81 21.80 16.42 -6.38
CA SER A 81 21.80 17.36 -5.25
C SER A 81 20.73 17.03 -4.21
N ARG A 82 19.70 16.27 -4.60
CA ARG A 82 18.64 15.77 -3.71
C ARG A 82 18.89 14.33 -3.24
N LEU A 83 19.86 13.64 -3.84
CA LEU A 83 20.15 12.23 -3.55
C LEU A 83 20.85 12.11 -2.18
N SER A 84 20.34 11.22 -1.33
CA SER A 84 20.96 10.96 -0.01
C SER A 84 22.45 10.64 -0.14
N SER A 85 23.23 11.13 0.83
CA SER A 85 24.66 10.83 0.94
C SER A 85 24.95 9.35 1.22
N ALA A 86 23.94 8.58 1.63
CA ALA A 86 24.06 7.12 1.81
C ALA A 86 24.15 6.35 0.47
N ILE A 87 23.75 6.96 -0.65
CA ILE A 87 23.72 6.29 -1.96
C ILE A 87 25.04 6.49 -2.70
N ASP A 88 25.79 5.40 -2.88
CA ASP A 88 27.05 5.41 -3.61
C ASP A 88 26.92 4.87 -5.04
N ARG A 89 25.84 4.17 -5.37
CA ARG A 89 25.62 3.65 -6.71
C ARG A 89 24.14 3.56 -7.08
N LEU A 90 23.82 3.86 -8.32
CA LEU A 90 22.54 3.61 -8.97
C LEU A 90 22.74 2.50 -10.00
N VAL A 91 21.93 1.44 -9.93
CA VAL A 91 21.98 0.29 -10.84
C VAL A 91 20.69 0.24 -11.64
N PHE A 92 20.78 0.32 -12.97
CA PHE A 92 19.61 0.32 -13.87
C PHE A 92 19.42 -1.05 -14.49
N THR A 93 18.23 -1.61 -14.29
CA THR A 93 17.95 -3.01 -14.62
C THR A 93 16.64 -3.14 -15.36
N VAL A 94 16.55 -4.21 -16.15
CA VAL A 94 15.28 -4.65 -16.72
C VAL A 94 15.16 -6.15 -16.60
N SER A 95 13.97 -6.63 -16.25
CA SER A 95 13.62 -8.04 -16.13
C SER A 95 12.38 -8.37 -16.95
N ILE A 96 12.24 -9.64 -17.32
CA ILE A 96 11.03 -10.17 -17.95
C ILE A 96 10.16 -10.81 -16.87
N ASP A 97 8.90 -10.41 -16.81
CA ASP A 97 7.87 -11.13 -16.05
C ASP A 97 7.34 -12.31 -16.88
N GLY A 98 7.47 -13.52 -16.34
CA GLY A 98 7.07 -14.78 -16.98
C GLY A 98 8.19 -15.67 -17.53
N ASN A 99 7.88 -16.39 -18.62
CA ASN A 99 8.72 -17.49 -19.13
C ASN A 99 9.69 -17.08 -20.26
N GLY A 100 9.64 -15.84 -20.74
CA GLY A 100 10.51 -15.35 -21.81
C GLY A 100 11.96 -15.13 -21.35
N THR A 101 12.85 -14.89 -22.32
CA THR A 101 14.27 -14.63 -22.10
C THR A 101 14.74 -13.36 -22.81
N MET A 102 15.80 -12.74 -22.30
CA MET A 102 16.41 -11.54 -22.89
C MET A 102 17.03 -11.84 -24.26
N GLY A 103 17.27 -13.11 -24.60
CA GLY A 103 17.65 -13.55 -25.94
C GLY A 103 16.53 -13.38 -26.99
N GLU A 104 15.27 -13.26 -26.58
CA GLU A 104 14.10 -13.15 -27.48
C GLU A 104 13.76 -11.70 -27.85
N ILE A 105 14.42 -10.71 -27.23
CA ILE A 105 14.16 -9.29 -27.54
C ILE A 105 14.76 -8.91 -28.88
N SER A 106 14.07 -8.04 -29.62
CA SER A 106 14.62 -7.47 -30.85
C SER A 106 15.70 -6.44 -30.55
N SER A 107 15.46 -5.55 -29.57
CA SER A 107 16.43 -4.56 -29.14
C SER A 107 16.13 -4.03 -27.74
N HIS A 108 17.17 -3.59 -27.04
CA HIS A 108 17.08 -2.78 -25.84
C HIS A 108 17.91 -1.51 -26.00
N ASN A 109 17.30 -0.34 -25.78
CA ASN A 109 17.99 0.95 -25.84
C ASN A 109 18.05 1.57 -24.45
N PHE A 110 19.25 2.04 -24.08
CA PHE A 110 19.49 2.87 -22.91
C PHE A 110 19.96 4.25 -23.38
N MET A 111 19.32 5.31 -22.89
CA MET A 111 19.64 6.68 -23.26
C MET A 111 19.73 7.57 -22.02
N LEU A 112 20.82 8.32 -21.90
CA LEU A 112 20.94 9.40 -20.92
C LEU A 112 20.79 10.73 -21.65
N SER A 113 19.86 11.55 -21.20
CA SER A 113 19.54 12.85 -21.78
C SER A 113 19.49 13.95 -20.72
N GLN A 114 19.82 15.17 -21.12
CA GLN A 114 19.65 16.37 -20.29
C GLN A 114 19.29 17.54 -21.21
N ASN A 115 18.36 18.38 -20.77
CA ASN A 115 17.81 19.49 -21.57
C ASN A 115 17.28 19.02 -22.95
N ASN A 116 16.55 17.89 -22.96
CA ASN A 116 16.00 17.25 -24.16
C ASN A 116 17.02 16.83 -25.23
N ALA A 117 18.31 16.77 -24.88
CA ALA A 117 19.37 16.30 -25.76
C ALA A 117 19.97 14.99 -25.25
N THR A 118 20.00 13.96 -26.09
CA THR A 118 20.68 12.69 -25.79
C THR A 118 22.19 12.91 -25.71
N LYS A 119 22.79 12.51 -24.59
CA LYS A 119 24.22 12.64 -24.32
C LYS A 119 24.93 11.30 -24.40
N ILE A 120 24.31 10.25 -23.87
CA ILE A 120 24.79 8.87 -23.95
C ILE A 120 23.69 7.99 -24.52
N SER A 121 24.06 7.06 -25.37
CA SER A 121 23.18 6.01 -25.89
C SER A 121 23.93 4.68 -25.92
N MET A 122 23.22 3.60 -25.63
CA MET A 122 23.70 2.23 -25.78
C MET A 122 22.55 1.40 -26.34
N GLN A 123 22.86 0.58 -27.35
CA GLN A 123 21.91 -0.34 -27.95
C GLN A 123 22.42 -1.76 -27.77
N LEU A 124 21.55 -2.63 -27.29
CA LEU A 124 21.76 -4.07 -27.15
C LEU A 124 20.67 -4.79 -27.95
N SER A 125 20.91 -6.05 -28.29
CA SER A 125 20.01 -6.93 -29.02
C SER A 125 19.85 -8.25 -28.28
N GLY A 126 18.86 -9.07 -28.66
CA GLY A 126 18.75 -10.43 -28.12
C GLY A 126 20.00 -11.29 -28.34
N LEU A 127 20.81 -11.00 -29.36
CA LEU A 127 22.07 -11.72 -29.62
C LEU A 127 23.15 -11.48 -28.56
N ASP A 128 23.00 -10.42 -27.75
CA ASP A 128 23.91 -10.09 -26.66
C ASP A 128 23.67 -10.92 -25.40
N PHE A 129 22.59 -11.74 -25.40
CA PHE A 129 22.09 -12.55 -24.30
C PHE A 129 21.72 -13.96 -24.78
N GLN A 130 21.53 -14.87 -23.83
CA GLN A 130 21.08 -16.24 -24.04
C GLN A 130 19.81 -16.49 -23.22
N GLN A 131 19.92 -17.21 -22.11
CA GLN A 131 18.78 -17.62 -21.26
C GLN A 131 18.52 -16.67 -20.09
N GLU A 132 19.21 -15.52 -20.05
CA GLU A 132 19.06 -14.55 -18.98
C GLU A 132 17.64 -13.96 -18.97
N LYS A 133 17.06 -13.82 -17.77
CA LYS A 133 15.72 -13.26 -17.57
C LYS A 133 15.75 -11.81 -17.10
N ALA A 134 16.91 -11.32 -16.69
CA ALA A 134 17.14 -9.94 -16.30
C ALA A 134 18.53 -9.47 -16.77
N ILE A 135 18.69 -8.16 -16.95
CA ILE A 135 19.97 -7.54 -17.30
C ILE A 135 20.22 -6.29 -16.45
N ILE A 136 21.48 -6.10 -16.07
CA ILE A 136 21.99 -4.81 -15.57
C ILE A 136 22.53 -4.07 -16.78
N CYS A 137 21.90 -2.93 -17.10
CA CYS A 137 22.17 -2.16 -18.30
C CYS A 137 23.35 -1.22 -18.06
N MET A 138 23.19 -0.32 -17.11
CA MET A 138 24.22 0.62 -16.69
C MET A 138 24.27 0.75 -15.17
N GLU A 139 25.43 1.16 -14.68
CA GLU A 139 25.62 1.62 -13.31
C GLU A 139 26.14 3.05 -13.31
N ILE A 140 25.60 3.89 -12.42
CA ILE A 140 26.17 5.18 -12.08
C ILE A 140 26.71 5.07 -10.66
N TYR A 141 27.98 5.34 -10.42
CA TYR A 141 28.59 5.11 -9.11
C TYR A 141 29.56 6.20 -8.72
N ARG A 142 29.67 6.43 -7.41
CA ARG A 142 30.54 7.41 -6.79
C ARG A 142 31.86 6.74 -6.42
N LYS A 143 32.97 7.34 -6.86
CA LYS A 143 34.29 7.14 -6.25
C LYS A 143 34.71 8.50 -5.69
N ASP A 144 35.71 9.14 -6.28
CA ASP A 144 36.02 10.56 -6.01
C ASP A 144 35.04 11.50 -6.72
N VAL A 145 34.47 11.05 -7.83
CA VAL A 145 33.43 11.72 -8.63
C VAL A 145 32.41 10.69 -9.10
N TRP A 146 31.24 11.16 -9.53
CA TRP A 146 30.26 10.31 -10.20
C TRP A 146 30.78 9.80 -11.55
N ARG A 147 30.61 8.51 -11.77
CA ARG A 147 31.02 7.79 -12.98
C ARG A 147 29.86 6.98 -13.51
N ILE A 148 29.88 6.68 -14.80
CA ILE A 148 28.91 5.82 -15.46
C ILE A 148 29.63 4.65 -16.12
N ALA A 149 29.05 3.45 -16.04
CA ALA A 149 29.55 2.22 -16.62
C ALA A 149 28.46 1.52 -17.43
N ALA A 150 28.78 1.17 -18.68
CA ALA A 150 27.99 0.26 -19.49
C ALA A 150 28.31 -1.17 -19.04
N VAL A 151 27.44 -1.78 -18.24
CA VAL A 151 27.67 -3.12 -17.68
C VAL A 151 27.17 -4.19 -18.64
N ALA A 152 25.93 -4.04 -19.12
CA ALA A 152 25.25 -4.97 -20.02
C ALA A 152 25.43 -6.45 -19.62
N LYS A 153 25.25 -6.75 -18.32
CA LYS A 153 25.44 -8.09 -17.74
C LYS A 153 24.08 -8.75 -17.52
N GLY A 154 23.91 -9.96 -18.04
CA GLY A 154 22.68 -10.73 -17.83
C GLY A 154 22.69 -11.58 -16.55
N PHE A 155 21.49 -11.95 -16.11
CA PHE A 155 21.21 -12.76 -14.92
C PHE A 155 20.16 -13.84 -15.25
N ASN A 156 20.56 -15.11 -15.15
CA ASN A 156 19.69 -16.27 -15.40
C ASN A 156 18.53 -16.37 -14.41
N GLY A 157 18.74 -16.01 -13.14
CA GLY A 157 17.72 -16.15 -12.11
C GLY A 157 16.59 -15.13 -12.17
N GLY A 158 16.62 -14.18 -13.11
CA GLY A 158 15.66 -13.08 -13.20
C GLY A 158 15.87 -12.04 -12.12
N LEU A 159 14.81 -11.32 -11.79
CA LEU A 159 14.83 -10.28 -10.77
C LEU A 159 15.17 -10.87 -9.37
N SER A 160 14.87 -12.15 -9.07
CA SER A 160 15.36 -12.89 -7.88
C SER A 160 16.85 -12.80 -7.70
N ALA A 161 17.58 -13.21 -8.72
CA ALA A 161 19.03 -13.28 -8.63
C ALA A 161 19.64 -11.88 -8.58
N LEU A 162 18.96 -10.90 -9.17
CA LEU A 162 19.39 -9.51 -9.17
C LEU A 162 19.18 -8.89 -7.79
N LEU A 163 18.02 -9.09 -7.17
CA LEU A 163 17.74 -8.68 -5.80
C LEU A 163 18.69 -9.36 -4.81
N ALA A 164 18.87 -10.68 -4.90
CA ALA A 164 19.79 -11.43 -4.02
C ALA A 164 21.24 -10.93 -4.11
N ALA A 165 21.68 -10.47 -5.29
CA ALA A 165 23.01 -9.91 -5.49
C ALA A 165 23.24 -8.57 -4.79
N TYR A 166 22.17 -7.84 -4.45
CA TYR A 166 22.20 -6.55 -3.74
C TYR A 166 21.46 -6.62 -2.38
N GLY A 167 21.30 -7.83 -1.83
CA GLY A 167 20.76 -8.04 -0.48
C GLY A 167 19.23 -8.05 -0.38
N GLY A 168 18.51 -7.97 -1.50
CA GLY A 168 17.06 -8.12 -1.59
C GLY A 168 16.61 -9.56 -1.86
N ILE A 169 15.31 -9.85 -1.78
CA ILE A 169 14.75 -11.18 -2.04
C ILE A 169 13.51 -11.03 -2.95
N GLU A 170 13.50 -11.69 -4.11
CA GLU A 170 12.27 -11.88 -4.91
C GLU A 170 11.48 -13.06 -4.35
N ILE A 171 10.17 -12.88 -4.20
CA ILE A 171 9.28 -13.97 -3.80
C ILE A 171 8.62 -14.53 -5.07
N LYS A 172 9.04 -15.72 -5.48
CA LYS A 172 8.33 -16.52 -6.50
C LYS A 172 7.16 -17.25 -5.85
N SER A 173 5.99 -17.15 -6.44
CA SER A 173 4.84 -18.01 -6.10
C SER A 173 5.15 -19.46 -6.47
N GLU A 174 5.49 -20.30 -5.49
CA GLU A 174 5.75 -21.72 -5.71
C GLU A 174 4.45 -22.50 -5.93
N THR A 175 4.20 -22.97 -7.16
CA THR A 175 3.33 -24.13 -7.42
C THR A 175 4.07 -25.40 -7.00
N THR A 176 3.68 -25.98 -5.86
CA THR A 176 4.16 -27.29 -5.42
C THR A 176 3.57 -28.40 -6.31
N ASN A 177 4.36 -28.84 -7.29
CA ASN A 177 4.10 -30.07 -8.03
C ASN A 177 4.34 -31.27 -7.11
N THR A 178 3.27 -31.87 -6.60
CA THR A 178 3.32 -33.21 -6.02
C THR A 178 2.89 -34.22 -7.08
N GLU A 179 3.86 -35.00 -7.55
CA GLU A 179 3.69 -36.09 -8.50
C GLU A 179 2.84 -37.22 -7.84
N PRO A 180 1.78 -37.74 -8.48
CA PRO A 180 0.92 -38.75 -7.86
C PRO A 180 1.59 -40.14 -7.86
N ARG A 181 1.62 -40.76 -6.68
CA ARG A 181 1.98 -42.17 -6.52
C ARG A 181 0.85 -43.05 -7.08
N ASN A 182 1.15 -43.83 -8.11
CA ASN A 182 0.24 -44.73 -8.82
C ASN A 182 -0.32 -45.86 -7.91
N PRO A 183 -1.65 -46.03 -7.75
CA PRO A 183 -2.24 -47.29 -7.30
C PRO A 183 -2.73 -48.12 -8.50
N ALA A 184 -2.55 -49.44 -8.42
CA ALA A 184 -2.97 -50.41 -9.43
C ALA A 184 -4.50 -50.41 -9.68
N PRO A 185 -4.96 -50.83 -10.89
CA PRO A 185 -6.35 -50.64 -11.32
C PRO A 185 -7.28 -51.78 -10.88
N LEU A 186 -8.49 -51.42 -10.44
CA LEU A 186 -9.68 -52.30 -10.44
C LEU A 186 -10.88 -51.58 -11.11
N PRO A 187 -11.86 -52.34 -11.63
CA PRO A 187 -12.54 -52.03 -12.88
C PRO A 187 -13.64 -50.97 -12.78
N THR A 188 -13.74 -50.23 -13.89
CA THR A 188 -14.68 -49.17 -14.22
C THR A 188 -16.15 -49.59 -14.10
N THR A 189 -16.93 -48.78 -13.37
CA THR A 189 -18.36 -48.56 -13.61
C THR A 189 -18.59 -47.05 -13.81
N PRO A 190 -19.49 -46.64 -14.71
CA PRO A 190 -19.65 -45.23 -15.09
C PRO A 190 -20.56 -44.51 -14.08
N SER A 191 -20.05 -43.46 -13.43
CA SER A 191 -20.86 -42.52 -12.67
C SER A 191 -20.68 -41.09 -13.21
N SER A 192 -21.84 -40.43 -13.33
CA SER A 192 -22.13 -39.07 -13.80
C SER A 192 -21.25 -37.94 -13.24
N PRO A 193 -21.21 -36.76 -13.88
CA PRO A 193 -20.22 -35.74 -13.59
C PRO A 193 -20.42 -35.07 -12.22
N LEU A 194 -19.33 -35.15 -11.43
CA LEU A 194 -18.80 -34.22 -10.43
C LEU A 194 -19.75 -33.13 -9.89
N SER A 195 -20.27 -33.37 -8.69
CA SER A 195 -20.67 -32.31 -7.76
C SER A 195 -19.41 -31.82 -7.03
N VAL A 196 -18.97 -30.60 -7.30
CA VAL A 196 -17.93 -29.93 -6.50
C VAL A 196 -18.56 -29.60 -5.13
N SER A 197 -17.99 -30.11 -4.04
CA SER A 197 -18.53 -29.89 -2.70
C SER A 197 -18.25 -28.45 -2.23
N ALA A 198 -19.23 -27.85 -1.54
CA ALA A 198 -19.18 -26.48 -1.04
C ALA A 198 -17.91 -26.09 -0.22
N PRO A 199 -17.27 -26.99 0.57
CA PRO A 199 -16.04 -26.65 1.28
C PRO A 199 -14.85 -26.34 0.36
N THR A 200 -14.77 -26.98 -0.81
CA THR A 200 -13.68 -26.77 -1.77
C THR A 200 -13.81 -25.42 -2.49
N ILE A 201 -15.04 -25.02 -2.83
CA ILE A 201 -15.30 -23.72 -3.48
C ILE A 201 -14.93 -22.57 -2.56
N GLN A 202 -15.25 -22.70 -1.27
CA GLN A 202 -14.96 -21.68 -0.27
C GLN A 202 -13.46 -21.48 -0.09
N LYS A 203 -12.70 -22.57 0.08
CA LYS A 203 -11.25 -22.52 0.22
C LYS A 203 -10.57 -21.90 -0.99
N ASN A 204 -11.00 -22.24 -2.21
CA ASN A 204 -10.44 -21.65 -3.43
C ASN A 204 -10.65 -20.13 -3.48
N ARG A 205 -11.83 -19.65 -3.08
CA ARG A 205 -12.14 -18.21 -3.05
C ARG A 205 -11.30 -17.46 -1.99
N GLU A 206 -11.10 -18.06 -0.82
CA GLU A 206 -10.23 -17.52 0.23
C GLU A 206 -8.78 -17.37 -0.29
N GLU A 207 -8.27 -18.39 -0.98
CA GLU A 207 -6.95 -18.39 -1.59
C GLU A 207 -6.84 -17.36 -2.72
N GLU A 208 -7.82 -17.29 -3.63
CA GLU A 208 -7.87 -16.30 -4.72
C GLU A 208 -7.86 -14.86 -4.19
N LEU A 209 -8.68 -14.56 -3.17
CA LEU A 209 -8.71 -13.24 -2.54
C LEU A 209 -7.38 -12.92 -1.84
N THR A 210 -6.82 -13.89 -1.12
CA THR A 210 -5.50 -13.74 -0.48
C THR A 210 -4.45 -13.39 -1.52
N GLN A 211 -4.35 -14.16 -2.62
CA GLN A 211 -3.38 -13.90 -3.68
C GLN A 211 -3.60 -12.55 -4.36
N LYS A 212 -4.86 -12.15 -4.58
CA LYS A 212 -5.20 -10.84 -5.13
C LYS A 212 -4.72 -9.69 -4.25
N ILE A 213 -4.89 -9.78 -2.92
CA ILE A 213 -4.45 -8.75 -1.98
C ILE A 213 -2.92 -8.77 -1.86
N MET A 214 -2.32 -9.96 -1.67
CA MET A 214 -0.87 -10.12 -1.57
C MET A 214 -0.13 -9.66 -2.84
N GLY A 215 -0.76 -9.76 -4.01
CA GLY A 215 -0.23 -9.25 -5.27
C GLY A 215 -0.16 -7.72 -5.35
N LYS A 216 -0.92 -6.99 -4.52
CA LYS A 216 -0.83 -5.52 -4.41
C LYS A 216 0.33 -5.06 -3.54
N ILE A 217 0.84 -5.93 -2.68
CA ILE A 217 1.98 -5.64 -1.80
C ILE A 217 3.25 -5.91 -2.60
N SER A 218 4.16 -4.93 -2.72
CA SER A 218 5.40 -5.14 -3.47
C SER A 218 6.58 -5.55 -2.61
N LEU A 219 6.71 -5.01 -1.40
CA LEU A 219 7.86 -5.27 -0.54
C LEU A 219 7.75 -6.64 0.12
N SER A 220 8.80 -7.46 0.01
CA SER A 220 8.86 -8.79 0.61
C SER A 220 8.72 -8.77 2.13
N LYS A 221 9.24 -7.72 2.78
CA LYS A 221 9.09 -7.47 4.20
C LYS A 221 7.62 -7.24 4.56
N ASP A 222 6.94 -6.34 3.85
CA ASP A 222 5.53 -6.06 4.05
C ASP A 222 4.68 -7.30 3.80
N LYS A 223 5.01 -8.10 2.77
CA LYS A 223 4.34 -9.39 2.54
C LYS A 223 4.47 -10.29 3.76
N ALA A 224 5.68 -10.50 4.28
CA ALA A 224 5.89 -11.33 5.46
C ALA A 224 5.15 -10.79 6.69
N ASN A 225 5.15 -9.47 6.88
CA ASN A 225 4.51 -8.79 8.00
C ASN A 225 2.98 -8.85 7.92
N LEU A 226 2.42 -8.71 6.72
CA LEU A 226 0.97 -8.59 6.50
C LEU A 226 0.32 -9.91 6.08
N GLU A 227 1.06 -10.94 5.65
CA GLU A 227 0.50 -12.19 5.13
C GLU A 227 -0.50 -12.82 6.09
N LYS A 228 -0.14 -12.90 7.37
CA LYS A 228 -1.03 -13.43 8.42
C LYS A 228 -2.34 -12.63 8.46
N HIS A 229 -2.25 -11.31 8.43
CA HIS A 229 -3.40 -10.41 8.50
C HIS A 229 -4.27 -10.52 7.24
N VAL A 230 -3.65 -10.56 6.05
CA VAL A 230 -4.34 -10.74 4.75
C VAL A 230 -5.07 -12.08 4.68
N VAL A 231 -4.45 -13.17 5.14
CA VAL A 231 -5.09 -14.50 5.18
C VAL A 231 -6.31 -14.50 6.10
N ASN A 232 -6.18 -13.92 7.31
CA ASN A 232 -7.29 -13.85 8.25
C ASN A 232 -8.43 -12.94 7.75
N LEU A 233 -8.09 -11.81 7.14
CA LEU A 233 -9.06 -10.93 6.50
C LEU A 233 -9.80 -11.65 5.38
N SER A 234 -9.07 -12.33 4.48
CA SER A 234 -9.66 -13.01 3.33
C SER A 234 -10.66 -14.09 3.76
N LYS A 235 -10.33 -14.85 4.81
CA LYS A 235 -11.27 -15.81 5.43
C LYS A 235 -12.51 -15.12 5.98
N CYS A 236 -12.34 -14.02 6.73
CA CYS A 236 -13.46 -13.27 7.29
C CYS A 236 -14.38 -12.72 6.19
N VAL A 237 -13.82 -12.12 5.14
CA VAL A 237 -14.55 -11.57 3.99
C VAL A 237 -15.36 -12.65 3.26
N VAL A 238 -14.76 -13.82 2.98
CA VAL A 238 -15.47 -14.91 2.30
C VAL A 238 -16.57 -15.50 3.18
N ASN A 239 -16.31 -15.69 4.48
CA ASN A 239 -17.31 -16.18 5.44
C ASN A 239 -18.51 -15.23 5.54
N LEU A 240 -18.27 -13.94 5.82
CA LEU A 240 -19.33 -12.95 5.92
C LEU A 240 -20.07 -12.77 4.59
N SER A 241 -19.37 -12.88 3.46
CA SER A 241 -20.01 -12.81 2.14
C SER A 241 -21.09 -13.89 1.96
N LYS A 242 -20.78 -15.10 2.42
CA LYS A 242 -21.68 -16.26 2.36
C LYS A 242 -22.81 -16.14 3.38
N GLU A 243 -22.48 -15.83 4.64
CA GLU A 243 -23.44 -15.72 5.74
C GLU A 243 -24.48 -14.63 5.46
N ASN A 244 -24.04 -13.49 4.94
CA ASN A 244 -24.90 -12.36 4.68
C ASN A 244 -25.43 -12.29 3.25
N GLY A 245 -24.91 -13.10 2.32
CA GLY A 245 -25.37 -13.09 0.92
C GLY A 245 -24.98 -11.81 0.18
N VAL A 246 -23.86 -11.20 0.55
CA VAL A 246 -23.26 -10.01 -0.08
C VAL A 246 -21.89 -10.40 -0.62
N ASN A 247 -21.50 -9.97 -1.81
CA ASN A 247 -20.18 -10.29 -2.35
C ASN A 247 -19.13 -9.25 -1.89
N LEU A 248 -18.64 -9.36 -0.65
CA LEU A 248 -17.76 -8.36 -0.04
C LEU A 248 -16.42 -8.21 -0.77
N ASP A 249 -15.86 -9.28 -1.33
CA ASP A 249 -14.61 -9.27 -2.13
C ASP A 249 -14.72 -8.52 -3.48
N SER A 250 -15.93 -8.15 -3.88
CA SER A 250 -16.21 -7.28 -5.03
C SER A 250 -16.57 -5.84 -4.65
N ILE A 251 -16.81 -5.56 -3.36
CA ILE A 251 -17.19 -4.24 -2.90
C ILE A 251 -15.97 -3.32 -2.90
N ARG A 252 -16.19 -2.11 -3.39
CA ARG A 252 -15.27 -0.98 -3.26
C ARG A 252 -15.89 0.02 -2.30
N ALA A 253 -15.10 0.55 -1.39
CA ALA A 253 -15.52 1.51 -0.39
C ALA A 253 -14.33 2.36 0.06
N LYS A 254 -14.50 3.66 0.21
CA LYS A 254 -13.49 4.55 0.81
C LYS A 254 -13.30 4.15 2.28
N VAL A 255 -12.10 3.78 2.69
CA VAL A 255 -11.82 3.34 4.06
C VAL A 255 -11.21 4.49 4.84
N VAL A 256 -11.90 4.89 5.92
CA VAL A 256 -11.47 5.97 6.80
C VAL A 256 -11.23 5.41 8.20
N VAL A 257 -10.06 5.66 8.78
CA VAL A 257 -9.74 5.32 10.16
C VAL A 257 -9.71 6.59 11.00
N VAL A 258 -10.52 6.62 12.05
CA VAL A 258 -10.65 7.72 12.99
C VAL A 258 -10.15 7.23 14.35
N LEU A 259 -9.03 7.78 14.80
CA LEU A 259 -8.37 7.38 16.05
C LEU A 259 -8.58 8.45 17.12
N ASP A 260 -9.05 8.01 18.28
CA ASP A 260 -9.10 8.84 19.48
C ASP A 260 -7.67 9.20 19.92
N TYR A 261 -7.38 10.50 19.97
CA TYR A 261 -6.12 11.07 20.43
C TYR A 261 -6.31 11.89 21.71
N SER A 262 -7.18 11.41 22.60
CA SER A 262 -7.39 11.96 23.92
C SER A 262 -6.30 11.52 24.91
N VAL A 263 -6.30 12.17 26.08
CA VAL A 263 -5.34 11.88 27.14
C VAL A 263 -5.49 10.46 27.72
N SER A 264 -6.70 9.87 27.74
CA SER A 264 -6.93 8.52 28.24
C SER A 264 -6.28 7.45 27.36
N MET A 265 -6.30 7.67 26.05
CA MET A 265 -5.67 6.80 25.06
C MET A 265 -4.13 6.80 25.10
N ARG A 266 -3.48 7.74 25.82
CA ARG A 266 -2.03 7.95 25.76
C ARG A 266 -1.21 6.67 25.89
N ASN A 267 -1.58 5.80 26.84
CA ASN A 267 -0.83 4.58 27.08
C ASN A 267 -0.87 3.61 25.90
N LEU A 268 -2.00 3.54 25.17
CA LEU A 268 -2.17 2.69 23.99
C LEU A 268 -1.32 3.14 22.79
N TYR A 269 -0.98 4.44 22.73
CA TYR A 269 -0.04 4.95 21.74
C TYR A 269 1.42 4.66 22.13
N ILE A 270 1.78 4.88 23.39
CA ILE A 270 3.17 4.73 23.86
C ILE A 270 3.58 3.25 23.96
N ASN A 271 2.65 2.34 24.22
CA ASN A 271 2.93 0.90 24.32
C ASN A 271 2.77 0.14 22.99
N GLU A 272 2.71 0.87 21.86
CA GLU A 272 2.57 0.33 20.49
C GLU A 272 1.23 -0.34 20.15
N THR A 273 0.24 -0.39 21.06
CA THR A 273 -1.07 -1.01 20.76
C THR A 273 -1.77 -0.40 19.55
N ILE A 274 -1.74 0.93 19.42
CA ILE A 274 -2.30 1.60 18.24
C ILE A 274 -1.47 1.32 16.99
N GLN A 275 -0.15 1.19 17.10
CA GLN A 275 0.71 0.86 15.96
C GLN A 275 0.39 -0.55 15.43
N HIS A 276 0.37 -1.56 16.30
CA HIS A 276 0.00 -2.93 15.89
C HIS A 276 -1.42 -3.01 15.35
N THR A 277 -2.35 -2.20 15.89
CA THR A 277 -3.71 -2.12 15.36
C THR A 277 -3.69 -1.55 13.94
N ILE A 278 -2.96 -0.46 13.70
CA ILE A 278 -2.80 0.13 12.36
C ILE A 278 -2.24 -0.89 11.36
N ASP A 279 -1.21 -1.65 11.72
CA ASP A 279 -0.62 -2.70 10.86
C ASP A 279 -1.69 -3.71 10.40
N ARG A 280 -2.59 -4.07 11.32
CA ARG A 280 -3.70 -5.02 11.07
C ARG A 280 -4.83 -4.43 10.23
N LEU A 281 -4.94 -3.10 10.14
CA LEU A 281 -5.96 -2.42 9.31
C LEU A 281 -5.50 -2.22 7.87
N VAL A 282 -4.19 -2.18 7.58
CA VAL A 282 -3.65 -2.02 6.21
C VAL A 282 -4.31 -2.96 5.19
N PRO A 283 -4.51 -4.26 5.47
CA PRO A 283 -5.20 -5.15 4.54
C PRO A 283 -6.62 -4.73 4.16
N LEU A 284 -7.33 -3.99 5.02
CA LEU A 284 -8.67 -3.47 4.71
C LEU A 284 -8.62 -2.43 3.59
N GLY A 285 -7.64 -1.52 3.65
CA GLY A 285 -7.40 -0.55 2.59
C GLY A 285 -7.05 -1.24 1.27
N LEU A 286 -6.15 -2.22 1.31
CA LEU A 286 -5.81 -3.02 0.13
C LEU A 286 -6.98 -3.84 -0.43
N THR A 287 -8.00 -4.13 0.38
CA THR A 287 -9.16 -4.95 -0.03
C THR A 287 -10.28 -4.10 -0.59
N PHE A 288 -10.71 -3.09 0.17
CA PHE A 288 -11.93 -2.32 -0.10
C PHE A 288 -11.64 -0.95 -0.69
N ASP A 289 -10.54 -0.31 -0.30
CA ASP A 289 -10.28 1.09 -0.63
C ASP A 289 -10.08 1.31 -2.12
N ASP A 290 -10.43 2.53 -2.56
CA ASP A 290 -10.46 2.86 -3.96
C ASP A 290 -9.07 3.00 -4.58
N ASN A 291 -8.12 3.48 -3.79
CA ASN A 291 -6.75 3.76 -4.15
C ASN A 291 -5.73 2.90 -3.37
N GLY A 292 -6.22 2.08 -2.42
CA GLY A 292 -5.40 1.17 -1.63
C GLY A 292 -4.67 1.82 -0.47
N SER A 293 -5.00 3.08 -0.15
CA SER A 293 -4.60 3.77 1.08
C SER A 293 -5.77 3.87 2.04
N ILE A 294 -5.53 4.35 3.26
CA ILE A 294 -6.60 4.59 4.23
C ILE A 294 -6.53 6.03 4.68
N ASP A 295 -7.66 6.72 4.60
CA ASP A 295 -7.79 8.06 5.13
C ASP A 295 -7.70 8.03 6.66
N VAL A 296 -6.65 8.63 7.26
CA VAL A 296 -6.54 8.66 8.73
C VAL A 296 -6.85 10.03 9.33
N TYR A 297 -7.68 10.06 10.37
CA TYR A 297 -7.95 11.22 11.20
C TYR A 297 -7.64 10.94 12.66
N LEU A 298 -7.03 11.92 13.33
CA LEU A 298 -6.98 11.98 14.79
C LEU A 298 -8.07 12.93 15.29
N PHE A 299 -8.70 12.61 16.40
CA PHE A 299 -9.63 13.52 17.06
C PHE A 299 -9.37 13.66 18.56
N GLN A 300 -9.77 14.81 19.09
CA GLN A 300 -9.89 15.09 20.53
C GLN A 300 -11.08 16.05 20.72
N ASN A 301 -10.90 17.26 21.26
CA ASN A 301 -11.88 18.35 21.18
C ASN A 301 -12.09 18.90 19.76
N ASP A 302 -11.11 18.74 18.87
CA ASP A 302 -11.24 18.97 17.43
C ASP A 302 -10.68 17.78 16.65
N CYS A 303 -10.35 17.95 15.38
CA CYS A 303 -9.78 16.87 14.58
C CYS A 303 -8.68 17.34 13.64
N ARG A 304 -7.82 16.41 13.25
CA ARG A 304 -6.80 16.63 12.23
C ARG A 304 -6.72 15.44 11.29
N LYS A 305 -6.78 15.74 9.99
CA LYS A 305 -6.41 14.80 8.92
C LYS A 305 -4.90 14.54 8.96
N MET A 306 -4.50 13.27 9.05
CA MET A 306 -3.10 12.86 8.95
C MET A 306 -2.72 12.60 7.48
N ALA A 307 -1.43 12.29 7.22
CA ALA A 307 -1.07 11.68 5.94
C ALA A 307 -1.83 10.36 5.75
N ASP A 308 -2.13 9.95 4.53
CA ASP A 308 -2.83 8.68 4.33
C ASP A 308 -1.94 7.51 4.77
N LEU A 309 -2.57 6.48 5.34
CA LEU A 309 -1.90 5.25 5.72
C LEU A 309 -1.70 4.39 4.47
N THR A 310 -0.46 4.03 4.20
CA THR A 310 -0.05 3.31 2.99
C THR A 310 1.01 2.26 3.34
N LEU A 311 1.31 1.38 2.39
CA LEU A 311 2.45 0.45 2.51
C LEU A 311 3.79 1.17 2.75
N SER A 312 3.93 2.43 2.33
CA SER A 312 5.18 3.18 2.49
C SER A 312 5.43 3.74 3.90
N ASN A 313 4.41 3.82 4.74
CA ASN A 313 4.51 4.51 6.03
C ASN A 313 3.87 3.78 7.23
N TYR A 314 3.22 2.63 7.03
CA TYR A 314 2.43 1.98 8.08
C TYR A 314 3.26 1.52 9.28
N GLU A 315 4.41 0.87 9.09
CA GLU A 315 5.19 0.22 10.18
C GLU A 315 5.64 1.17 11.30
N HIS A 316 5.75 2.46 11.00
CA HIS A 316 6.16 3.50 11.94
C HIS A 316 5.19 4.67 11.94
N TYR A 317 3.94 4.43 11.59
CA TYR A 317 2.95 5.47 11.40
C TYR A 317 2.69 6.29 12.68
N VAL A 318 2.58 5.62 13.82
CA VAL A 318 2.43 6.32 15.12
C VAL A 318 3.64 7.20 15.38
N ASP A 319 4.84 6.62 15.26
CA ASP A 319 6.08 7.29 15.62
C ASP A 319 6.48 8.39 14.65
N LYS A 320 6.26 8.23 13.34
CA LYS A 320 6.76 9.13 12.28
C LYS A 320 5.71 10.07 11.72
N VAL A 321 4.42 9.73 11.85
CA VAL A 321 3.33 10.57 11.36
C VAL A 321 2.60 11.21 12.53
N ILE A 322 2.07 10.40 13.46
CA ILE A 322 1.22 10.90 14.56
C ILE A 322 2.05 11.75 15.53
N PHE A 323 3.14 11.23 16.09
CA PHE A 323 3.94 11.97 17.07
C PHE A 323 4.71 13.17 16.48
N TYR A 324 5.03 13.18 15.18
CA TYR A 324 5.64 14.33 14.51
C TYR A 324 4.63 15.37 14.00
N SER A 325 3.32 15.10 14.10
CA SER A 325 2.28 15.99 13.55
C SER A 325 2.16 17.35 14.27
N GLY A 326 2.71 17.45 15.49
CA GLY A 326 2.51 18.59 16.38
C GLY A 326 1.07 18.73 16.90
N TYR A 327 0.22 17.73 16.68
CA TYR A 327 -1.12 17.67 17.24
C TYR A 327 -1.07 17.23 18.71
N THR A 328 -1.82 17.89 19.57
CA THR A 328 -1.78 17.65 21.01
C THR A 328 -3.00 16.88 21.49
N MET A 329 -2.80 15.98 22.45
CA MET A 329 -3.90 15.23 23.05
C MET A 329 -4.84 16.15 23.84
N GLY A 330 -6.14 15.84 23.82
CA GLY A 330 -7.19 16.61 24.48
C GLY A 330 -8.26 15.74 25.15
N GLY A 331 -9.48 16.26 25.20
CA GLY A 331 -10.68 15.51 25.59
C GLY A 331 -11.29 14.73 24.43
N THR A 332 -12.51 14.23 24.61
CA THR A 332 -13.16 13.31 23.66
C THR A 332 -14.43 13.93 23.08
N GLN A 333 -14.36 14.40 21.84
CA GLN A 333 -15.52 14.91 21.07
C GLN A 333 -15.59 14.26 19.68
N TYR A 334 -16.71 13.61 19.37
CA TYR A 334 -16.85 12.84 18.12
C TYR A 334 -17.40 13.68 16.96
N ALA A 335 -18.27 14.65 17.26
CA ALA A 335 -18.92 15.42 16.22
C ALA A 335 -17.96 16.20 15.33
N PRO A 336 -16.86 16.83 15.80
CA PRO A 336 -15.97 17.60 14.94
C PRO A 336 -15.35 16.78 13.79
N VAL A 337 -14.86 15.58 14.10
CA VAL A 337 -14.26 14.70 13.09
C VAL A 337 -15.30 14.11 12.15
N LEU A 338 -16.45 13.70 12.67
CA LEU A 338 -17.55 13.17 11.85
C LEU A 338 -18.10 14.24 10.89
N ASN A 339 -18.33 15.47 11.36
CA ASN A 339 -18.74 16.58 10.49
C ASN A 339 -17.70 16.87 9.41
N THR A 340 -16.41 16.84 9.76
CA THR A 340 -15.34 17.09 8.78
C THR A 340 -15.31 16.03 7.67
N ILE A 341 -15.46 14.75 8.02
CA ILE A 341 -15.44 13.64 7.05
C ILE A 341 -16.71 13.65 6.19
N ILE A 342 -17.87 13.89 6.81
CA ILE A 342 -19.19 13.75 6.15
C ILE A 342 -19.60 15.00 5.37
N GLU A 343 -19.28 16.20 5.87
CA GLU A 343 -19.74 17.46 5.29
C GLU A 343 -18.60 18.35 4.77
N GLY A 344 -17.35 17.99 5.07
CA GLY A 344 -16.22 18.88 4.88
C GLY A 344 -16.21 20.00 5.92
N CYS A 345 -15.20 20.86 5.85
CA CYS A 345 -15.15 22.03 6.70
C CYS A 345 -14.36 23.18 6.06
N ILE A 346 -14.62 24.39 6.51
CA ILE A 346 -13.79 25.56 6.20
C ILE A 346 -13.20 26.02 7.52
N SER A 347 -11.88 25.84 7.67
CA SER A 347 -11.14 26.31 8.83
C SER A 347 -10.32 27.55 8.45
N VAL A 348 -10.17 28.48 9.39
CA VAL A 348 -9.33 29.67 9.20
C VAL A 348 -8.13 29.53 10.12
N GLN A 349 -6.98 29.21 9.55
CA GLN A 349 -5.74 29.05 10.29
C GLN A 349 -4.99 30.38 10.40
N PRO A 350 -4.36 30.69 11.55
CA PRO A 350 -3.43 31.80 11.66
C PRO A 350 -2.26 31.61 10.68
N GLY A 351 -1.86 32.68 9.99
CA GLY A 351 -0.67 32.63 9.14
C GLY A 351 0.62 32.54 9.95
N LEU A 352 1.72 32.25 9.26
CA LEU A 352 3.04 32.06 9.88
C LEU A 352 3.41 33.28 10.74
N PHE A 353 3.81 33.05 11.99
CA PHE A 353 4.10 34.10 13.00
C PHE A 353 2.92 35.05 13.34
N GLY A 354 1.68 34.64 13.10
CA GLY A 354 0.49 35.47 13.40
C GLY A 354 0.17 36.52 12.33
N PHE A 355 0.86 36.51 11.19
CA PHE A 355 0.58 37.40 10.07
C PHE A 355 -0.37 36.74 9.06
N GLY A 356 -1.55 37.32 8.88
CA GLY A 356 -2.56 36.87 7.93
C GLY A 356 -3.44 35.73 8.44
N LYS A 357 -4.51 35.46 7.70
CA LYS A 357 -5.43 34.33 7.93
C LYS A 357 -5.45 33.49 6.67
N LYS A 358 -5.18 32.19 6.79
CA LYS A 358 -5.27 31.24 5.68
C LYS A 358 -6.58 30.46 5.82
N THR A 359 -7.50 30.66 4.89
CA THR A 359 -8.70 29.83 4.78
C THR A 359 -8.28 28.48 4.18
N VAL A 360 -8.56 27.40 4.88
CA VAL A 360 -8.32 26.02 4.46
C VAL A 360 -9.67 25.34 4.35
N THR A 361 -10.02 24.94 3.13
CA THR A 361 -11.23 24.16 2.87
C THR A 361 -10.85 22.68 2.80
N THR A 362 -11.46 21.88 3.66
CA THR A 362 -11.44 20.42 3.61
C THR A 362 -12.73 19.97 2.94
N GLN A 363 -12.61 19.22 1.84
CA GLN A 363 -13.78 18.64 1.17
C GLN A 363 -14.32 17.45 1.97
N ALA A 364 -15.63 17.20 1.86
CA ALA A 364 -16.21 15.97 2.38
C ALA A 364 -15.61 14.76 1.66
N ILE A 365 -15.38 13.67 2.40
CA ILE A 365 -15.00 12.38 1.82
C ILE A 365 -16.24 11.66 1.29
N VAL A 366 -17.37 11.81 1.99
CA VAL A 366 -18.66 11.22 1.63
C VAL A 366 -19.28 12.00 0.46
N ASP A 367 -19.51 11.31 -0.66
CA ASP A 367 -20.06 11.90 -1.89
C ASP A 367 -21.13 11.01 -2.58
N ASP A 368 -21.63 9.99 -1.87
CA ASP A 368 -22.63 9.00 -2.30
C ASP A 368 -22.26 8.14 -3.53
N ALA A 369 -21.13 8.40 -4.21
CA ALA A 369 -20.70 7.65 -5.38
C ALA A 369 -20.27 6.21 -5.03
N GLU A 370 -19.52 6.07 -3.94
CA GLU A 370 -19.10 4.80 -3.37
C GLU A 370 -19.38 4.78 -1.86
N PRO A 371 -19.59 3.60 -1.25
CA PRO A 371 -19.68 3.49 0.20
C PRO A 371 -18.46 4.08 0.90
N THR A 372 -18.68 4.85 1.96
CA THR A 372 -17.61 5.27 2.88
C THR A 372 -17.70 4.43 4.15
N PHE A 373 -16.63 3.72 4.47
CA PHE A 373 -16.54 2.88 5.66
C PHE A 373 -15.62 3.52 6.70
N ILE A 374 -16.21 4.06 7.76
CA ILE A 374 -15.51 4.76 8.84
C ILE A 374 -15.29 3.80 10.01
N LEU A 375 -14.02 3.52 10.33
CA LEU A 375 -13.60 2.78 11.51
C LEU A 375 -13.25 3.77 12.61
N PHE A 376 -14.10 3.85 13.64
CA PHE A 376 -13.98 4.82 14.72
C PHE A 376 -13.49 4.14 16.00
N ILE A 377 -12.24 4.38 16.39
CA ILE A 377 -11.56 3.69 17.49
C ILE A 377 -11.40 4.63 18.69
N THR A 378 -11.86 4.21 19.86
CA THR A 378 -11.91 5.03 21.09
C THR A 378 -11.86 4.16 22.35
N ASP A 379 -11.40 4.71 23.48
CA ASP A 379 -11.44 4.03 24.80
C ASP A 379 -12.60 4.45 25.71
N GLY A 380 -13.51 5.34 25.26
CA GLY A 380 -14.63 5.77 26.09
C GLY A 380 -15.83 6.38 25.35
N ASP A 381 -16.72 7.01 26.11
CA ASP A 381 -17.81 7.84 25.60
C ASP A 381 -17.34 9.29 25.34
N ASN A 382 -17.97 9.97 24.38
CA ASN A 382 -17.73 11.39 24.09
C ASN A 382 -18.55 12.35 24.97
N ALA A 383 -18.07 13.59 25.07
CA ALA A 383 -18.73 14.67 25.79
C ALA A 383 -19.86 15.37 24.99
N ASP A 384 -19.87 15.24 23.66
CA ASP A 384 -20.73 15.96 22.72
C ASP A 384 -21.84 15.09 22.10
N LYS A 385 -22.44 14.22 22.92
CA LYS A 385 -23.47 13.23 22.51
C LYS A 385 -24.59 13.83 21.64
N ASN A 386 -25.12 14.99 22.00
CA ASN A 386 -26.21 15.62 21.23
C ASN A 386 -25.76 16.03 19.81
N GLN A 387 -24.54 16.54 19.67
CA GLN A 387 -23.98 16.94 18.37
C GLN A 387 -23.63 15.71 17.53
N THR A 388 -23.11 14.66 18.16
CA THR A 388 -22.82 13.38 17.51
C THR A 388 -24.10 12.72 16.99
N ASP A 389 -25.17 12.71 17.79
CA ASP A 389 -26.50 12.26 17.36
C ASP A 389 -27.01 12.99 16.11
N VAL A 390 -26.79 14.31 16.03
CA VAL A 390 -27.25 15.13 14.89
C VAL A 390 -26.55 14.69 13.60
N ILE A 391 -25.22 14.55 13.61
CA ILE A 391 -24.48 14.16 12.41
C ILE A 391 -24.75 12.70 12.02
N ILE A 392 -24.92 11.79 12.99
CA ILE A 392 -25.28 10.39 12.70
C ILE A 392 -26.68 10.31 12.07
N ARG A 393 -27.68 11.02 12.60
CA ARG A 393 -29.01 11.07 11.99
C ARG A 393 -28.96 11.66 10.58
N LYS A 394 -28.19 12.72 10.39
CA LYS A 394 -28.07 13.35 9.07
C LYS A 394 -27.39 12.43 8.05
N SER A 395 -26.34 11.73 8.45
CA SER A 395 -25.58 10.82 7.57
C SER A 395 -26.29 9.49 7.31
N SER A 396 -27.35 9.16 8.05
CA SER A 396 -28.11 7.92 7.88
C SER A 396 -28.80 7.75 6.53
N GLY A 397 -28.98 8.85 5.77
CA GLY A 397 -29.48 8.82 4.38
C GLY A 397 -28.38 8.79 3.32
N MET A 398 -27.10 8.82 3.70
CA MET A 398 -25.94 8.87 2.81
C MET A 398 -25.29 7.48 2.68
N ASN A 399 -24.37 7.34 1.73
CA ASN A 399 -23.61 6.12 1.50
C ASN A 399 -22.42 6.00 2.46
N VAL A 400 -22.68 6.05 3.77
CA VAL A 400 -21.65 5.98 4.82
C VAL A 400 -22.07 5.04 5.96
N PHE A 401 -21.13 4.24 6.43
CA PHE A 401 -21.28 3.38 7.60
C PHE A 401 -20.16 3.67 8.62
N ILE A 402 -20.53 3.79 9.89
CA ILE A 402 -19.60 4.12 10.98
C ILE A 402 -19.53 2.95 11.97
N GLN A 403 -18.44 2.20 11.94
CA GLN A 403 -18.17 1.15 12.92
C GLN A 403 -17.37 1.72 14.09
N PHE A 404 -18.02 1.83 15.25
CA PHE A 404 -17.37 2.17 16.51
C PHE A 404 -16.73 0.92 17.13
N ILE A 405 -15.46 1.06 17.53
CA ILE A 405 -14.68 0.05 18.21
C ILE A 405 -14.23 0.65 19.54
N GLY A 406 -14.93 0.26 20.61
CA GLY A 406 -14.57 0.61 21.97
C GLY A 406 -13.45 -0.29 22.47
N ILE A 407 -12.38 0.30 23.01
CA ILE A 407 -11.24 -0.42 23.58
C ILE A 407 -11.26 -0.36 25.11
N GLY A 408 -11.10 -1.50 25.76
CA GLY A 408 -10.90 -1.57 27.20
C GLY A 408 -12.15 -1.98 27.97
N TYR A 409 -12.28 -1.46 29.18
CA TYR A 409 -13.24 -1.94 30.18
C TYR A 409 -14.37 -0.95 30.49
N ASP A 410 -14.46 0.14 29.74
CA ASP A 410 -15.60 1.06 29.88
C ASP A 410 -16.92 0.35 29.50
N LEU A 411 -18.03 0.89 30.00
CA LEU A 411 -19.37 0.38 29.73
C LEU A 411 -19.86 0.77 28.34
N PHE A 412 -19.29 1.81 27.72
CA PHE A 412 -19.65 2.32 26.38
C PHE A 412 -21.15 2.54 26.19
N GLY A 413 -21.81 3.04 27.24
CA GLY A 413 -23.27 3.12 27.30
C GLY A 413 -23.86 3.99 26.19
N TYR A 414 -23.16 5.04 25.74
CA TYR A 414 -23.62 5.85 24.62
C TYR A 414 -23.38 5.16 23.27
N LEU A 415 -22.19 4.59 23.04
CA LEU A 415 -21.91 3.89 21.78
C LEU A 415 -22.89 2.73 21.53
N GLN A 416 -23.24 1.97 22.58
CA GLN A 416 -24.29 0.93 22.51
C GLN A 416 -25.67 1.49 22.14
N GLN A 417 -25.97 2.74 22.51
CA GLN A 417 -27.24 3.38 22.18
C GLN A 417 -27.30 3.84 20.72
N LEU A 418 -26.16 4.07 20.06
CA LEU A 418 -26.12 4.55 18.68
C LEU A 418 -26.75 3.55 17.68
N ASP A 419 -26.57 2.25 17.91
CA ASP A 419 -27.21 1.18 17.11
C ASP A 419 -28.74 1.27 17.12
N ASN A 420 -29.34 1.87 18.15
CA ASN A 420 -30.78 2.04 18.28
C ASN A 420 -31.21 3.51 18.23
N LEU A 421 -30.36 4.40 17.70
CA LEU A 421 -30.62 5.84 17.66
C LEU A 421 -31.88 6.14 16.83
N PRO A 422 -32.95 6.72 17.42
CA PRO A 422 -34.17 7.03 16.69
C PRO A 422 -33.98 8.21 15.73
N GLY A 423 -34.83 8.27 14.70
CA GLY A 423 -34.85 9.37 13.73
C GLY A 423 -33.83 9.24 12.59
N ARG A 424 -33.23 8.07 12.41
CA ARG A 424 -32.38 7.72 11.26
C ARG A 424 -33.23 7.22 10.08
N VAL A 425 -32.79 7.49 8.86
CA VAL A 425 -33.38 6.96 7.63
C VAL A 425 -33.11 5.45 7.52
N ARG A 426 -31.90 5.04 7.88
CA ARG A 426 -31.40 3.66 7.91
C ARG A 426 -30.37 3.56 9.04
N ASP A 427 -30.24 2.39 9.65
CA ASP A 427 -29.10 2.18 10.55
C ASP A 427 -27.79 2.35 9.76
N ASN A 428 -26.89 3.17 10.26
CA ASN A 428 -25.61 3.48 9.62
C ASN A 428 -24.45 3.44 10.61
N THR A 429 -24.67 2.79 11.76
CA THR A 429 -23.65 2.61 12.78
C THR A 429 -23.54 1.13 13.14
N GLY A 430 -22.38 0.75 13.65
CA GLY A 430 -22.25 -0.47 14.42
C GLY A 430 -21.39 -0.20 15.63
N PHE A 431 -21.61 -0.95 16.71
CA PHE A 431 -20.72 -0.94 17.87
C PHE A 431 -20.16 -2.32 18.18
N SER A 432 -18.87 -2.35 18.49
CA SER A 432 -18.15 -3.52 19.00
C SER A 432 -17.24 -3.09 20.15
N ASN A 433 -17.12 -3.95 21.16
CA ASN A 433 -16.21 -3.73 22.29
C ASN A 433 -15.09 -4.78 22.26
N MET A 434 -13.84 -4.31 22.29
CA MET A 434 -12.65 -5.13 22.38
C MET A 434 -11.89 -4.76 23.65
N LYS A 435 -11.85 -5.69 24.60
CA LYS A 435 -11.20 -5.44 25.91
C LYS A 435 -9.71 -5.13 25.81
N ASP A 436 -9.04 -5.76 24.85
CA ASP A 436 -7.61 -5.68 24.69
C ASP A 436 -7.24 -5.99 23.23
N LEU A 437 -6.89 -4.96 22.46
CA LEU A 437 -6.57 -5.11 21.04
C LEU A 437 -5.33 -5.96 20.80
N GLU A 438 -4.37 -5.99 21.73
CA GLU A 438 -3.16 -6.81 21.64
C GLU A 438 -3.46 -8.30 21.78
N LYS A 439 -4.51 -8.65 22.55
CA LYS A 439 -4.89 -10.05 22.76
C LYS A 439 -5.90 -10.56 21.75
N ALA A 440 -6.69 -9.68 21.16
CA ALA A 440 -7.64 -10.05 20.13
C ALA A 440 -6.87 -10.58 18.90
N ASP A 441 -7.20 -11.79 18.45
CA ASP A 441 -6.65 -12.29 17.19
C ASP A 441 -7.28 -11.56 15.99
N ASP A 442 -6.70 -11.74 14.81
CA ASP A 442 -7.16 -11.06 13.59
C ASP A 442 -8.57 -11.45 13.20
N ASN A 443 -8.99 -12.69 13.47
CA ASN A 443 -10.33 -13.11 13.13
C ASN A 443 -11.36 -12.40 14.03
N GLU A 444 -11.09 -12.31 15.34
CA GLU A 444 -11.93 -11.52 16.26
C GLU A 444 -11.98 -10.05 15.83
N LEU A 445 -10.84 -9.45 15.49
CA LEU A 445 -10.78 -8.07 15.01
C LEU A 445 -11.61 -7.86 13.76
N TYR A 446 -11.38 -8.65 12.70
CA TYR A 446 -12.08 -8.47 11.43
C TYR A 446 -13.57 -8.80 11.51
N GLN A 447 -13.98 -9.76 12.33
CA GLN A 447 -15.40 -10.04 12.57
C GLN A 447 -16.10 -8.85 13.23
N ASN A 448 -15.48 -8.25 14.25
CA ASN A 448 -16.02 -7.05 14.90
C ASN A 448 -16.07 -5.85 13.95
N ILE A 449 -15.10 -5.73 13.04
CA ILE A 449 -15.06 -4.66 12.05
C ILE A 449 -16.14 -4.84 10.97
N LEU A 450 -16.24 -6.02 10.37
CA LEU A 450 -16.93 -6.20 9.07
C LEU A 450 -18.36 -6.73 9.19
N SER A 451 -18.74 -7.36 10.30
CA SER A 451 -20.03 -8.06 10.40
C SER A 451 -21.21 -7.10 10.16
N GLN A 452 -21.26 -5.98 10.89
CA GLN A 452 -22.35 -5.01 10.76
C GLN A 452 -22.29 -4.23 9.44
N PHE A 453 -21.09 -3.89 8.98
CA PHE A 453 -20.88 -3.27 7.66
C PHE A 453 -21.43 -4.14 6.52
N SER A 454 -21.21 -5.45 6.58
CA SER A 454 -21.71 -6.38 5.56
C SER A 454 -23.25 -6.51 5.57
N CYS A 455 -23.87 -6.46 6.75
CA CYS A 455 -25.33 -6.38 6.88
C CYS A 455 -25.87 -5.07 6.32
N TRP A 456 -25.21 -3.95 6.63
CA TRP A 456 -25.55 -2.62 6.13
C TRP A 456 -25.51 -2.54 4.60
N LEU A 457 -24.52 -3.15 3.94
CA LEU A 457 -24.42 -3.21 2.47
C LEU A 457 -25.58 -3.96 1.81
N ARG A 458 -26.17 -4.93 2.51
CA ARG A 458 -27.37 -5.65 2.04
C ARG A 458 -28.65 -4.80 2.13
N GLY A 459 -28.61 -3.68 2.83
CA GLY A 459 -29.80 -2.94 3.24
C GLY A 459 -30.60 -3.66 4.34
N GLN A 460 -29.93 -4.51 5.14
CA GLN A 460 -30.54 -5.16 6.30
C GLN A 460 -29.82 -4.73 7.57
N GLN A 461 -30.41 -3.78 8.29
CA GLN A 461 -30.28 -3.61 9.74
C GLN A 461 -31.63 -3.12 10.25
#